data_AF-A0A093ZIR0-F1
#
_entry.id   AF-A0A093ZIR0-F1
#
_cell.length_a   1.000
_cell.length_b   1.000
_cell.length_c   1.000
_cell.angle_alpha   90.00
_cell.angle_beta   90.00
_cell.angle_gamma   90.00
#
_symmetry.space_group_name_H-M   'P 1'
#
loop_
_entity.id
_entity.type
_entity.pdbx_description
1 polymer ?
#
loop_
_entity_poly.entity_id
_entity_poly.type
_entity_poly.pdbx_seq_one_letter_code
_entity_poly.pdbx_strand_id
1 'polypeptide(L)'
;MLEFMDFVQQSFYNASRWSHENNYTNLTATSRALLDFDTPRGFRVDISSLSSPNFATSYALGSVGLVNGSLSYLYTSLPLTKAFEQAG
;
A
#
# COMPACT_ATOMS: atom_id res chain seq x y z
N MET A 1 6.81 6.05 3.26
CA MET A 1 5.96 5.62 2.12
C MET A 1 5.15 4.44 2.62
N LEU A 2 3.82 4.49 2.52
CA LEU A 2 2.99 3.34 2.93
C LEU A 2 3.23 2.21 1.93
N GLU A 3 3.50 1.01 2.42
CA GLU A 3 3.52 -0.16 1.55
C GLU A 3 2.10 -0.48 1.06
N PHE A 4 2.01 -1.18 -0.08
CA PHE A 4 0.74 -1.56 -0.68
C PHE A 4 -0.17 -2.28 0.32
N MET A 5 0.38 -3.22 1.10
CA MET A 5 -0.41 -3.98 2.07
C MET A 5 -0.94 -3.12 3.21
N ASP A 6 -0.13 -2.18 3.72
CA ASP A 6 -0.56 -1.23 4.74
C ASP A 6 -1.71 -0.35 4.22
N PHE A 7 -1.62 0.10 2.96
CA PHE A 7 -2.68 0.87 2.31
C PHE A 7 -3.98 0.09 2.18
N VAL A 8 -3.92 -1.18 1.76
CA VAL A 8 -5.12 -2.05 1.68
C VAL A 8 -5.74 -2.22 3.07
N GLN A 9 -4.93 -2.47 4.09
CA GLN A 9 -5.40 -2.66 5.46
C GLN A 9 -6.05 -1.38 6.03
N GLN A 10 -5.42 -0.23 5.83
CA GLN A 10 -5.98 1.06 6.25
C GLN A 10 -7.31 1.37 5.54
N SER A 11 -7.38 1.10 4.23
CA SER A 11 -8.61 1.27 3.43
C SER A 11 -9.75 0.37 3.95
N PHE A 12 -9.43 -0.87 4.32
CA PHE A 12 -10.40 -1.79 4.92
C PHE A 12 -10.89 -1.33 6.29
N TYR A 13 -9.99 -0.83 7.15
CA TYR A 13 -10.38 -0.26 8.44
C TYR A 13 -11.29 0.95 8.29
N ASN A 14 -11.00 1.84 7.34
CA ASN A 14 -11.86 2.98 7.07
C ASN A 14 -13.25 2.54 6.56
N ALA A 15 -13.31 1.60 5.61
CA ALA A 15 -14.56 1.08 5.06
C ALA A 15 -15.43 0.34 6.10
N SER A 16 -14.80 -0.40 7.01
CA SER A 16 -15.48 -1.11 8.11
C SER A 16 -15.77 -0.22 9.33
N ARG A 17 -15.33 1.05 9.32
CA ARG A 17 -15.36 1.97 10.48
C ARG A 17 -14.65 1.42 11.71
N TRP A 18 -13.62 0.63 11.50
CA TRP A 18 -12.77 0.13 12.57
C TRP A 18 -11.89 1.26 13.12
N SER A 19 -11.83 1.40 14.45
CA SER A 19 -11.02 2.42 15.11
C SER A 19 -9.53 2.03 15.06
N HIS A 20 -8.89 2.35 13.93
CA HIS A 20 -7.46 2.14 13.71
C HIS A 20 -6.58 2.94 14.68
N GLU A 21 -7.10 4.06 15.18
CA GLU A 21 -6.41 4.96 16.11
C GLU A 21 -6.27 4.37 17.51
N ASN A 22 -7.18 3.47 17.90
CA ASN A 22 -7.16 2.80 19.20
C ASN A 22 -6.34 1.49 19.21
N ASN A 23 -5.55 1.24 18.16
CA ASN A 23 -4.69 0.06 18.09
C ASN A 23 -3.36 0.34 18.80
N TYR A 24 -2.88 -0.62 19.60
CA TYR A 24 -1.63 -0.51 20.34
C TYR A 24 -0.42 -0.26 19.41
N THR A 25 -0.43 -0.83 18.21
CA THR A 25 0.61 -0.63 17.19
C THR A 25 0.72 0.83 16.72
N ASN A 26 -0.37 1.61 16.85
CA ASN A 26 -0.44 2.99 16.36
C ASN A 26 -0.04 4.06 17.38
N LEU A 27 0.21 3.67 18.64
CA LEU A 27 0.53 4.63 19.71
C LEU A 27 1.80 5.45 19.39
N THR A 28 2.75 4.84 18.68
CA THR A 28 4.00 5.49 18.24
C THR A 28 4.04 5.72 16.73
N ALA A 29 2.90 5.67 16.03
CA ALA A 29 2.86 5.79 14.57
C ALA A 29 3.39 7.15 14.09
N THR A 30 2.99 8.24 14.75
CA THR A 30 3.46 9.59 14.39
C THR A 30 4.97 9.73 14.59
N SER A 31 5.52 9.23 15.70
CA SER A 31 6.96 9.27 15.95
C SER A 31 7.74 8.44 14.94
N ARG A 32 7.26 7.24 14.59
CA ARG A 32 7.89 6.40 13.57
C ARG A 32 7.83 7.06 12.19
N ALA A 33 6.70 7.63 11.80
CA ALA A 33 6.55 8.30 10.51
C ALA A 33 7.49 9.52 10.34
N LEU A 34 7.81 10.22 11.44
CA LEU A 34 8.69 11.40 11.41
C LEU A 34 10.17 11.06 11.53
N LEU A 35 10.53 10.02 12.29
CA LEU A 35 11.92 9.73 12.65
C LEU A 35 12.51 8.55 11.87
N ASP A 36 11.67 7.63 11.40
CA ASP A 36 12.07 6.36 10.79
C ASP A 36 11.48 6.24 9.38
N PHE A 37 11.98 7.10 8.49
CA PHE A 37 11.64 7.05 7.07
C PHE A 37 12.80 6.50 6.26
N ASP A 38 12.49 5.53 5.39
CA ASP A 38 13.50 4.98 4.51
C ASP A 38 13.86 5.98 3.41
N THR A 39 15.15 6.19 3.20
CA THR A 39 15.67 7.13 2.20
C THR A 39 16.00 6.37 0.92
N PRO A 40 15.44 6.76 -0.24
CA PRO A 40 15.66 6.02 -1.47
C PRO A 40 17.14 6.08 -1.86
N ARG A 41 17.80 4.92 -1.95
CA ARG A 41 19.23 4.80 -2.30
C ARG A 41 19.50 4.73 -3.80
N GLY A 42 18.69 5.43 -4.60
CA GLY A 42 18.77 5.42 -6.05
C GLY A 42 17.43 5.73 -6.71
N PHE A 43 17.32 5.41 -8.00
CA PHE A 43 16.09 5.58 -8.77
C PHE A 43 15.28 4.27 -8.81
N ARG A 44 14.00 4.36 -8.45
CA ARG A 44 13.01 3.28 -8.55
C ARG A 44 11.77 3.81 -9.26
N VAL A 45 11.25 3.05 -10.22
CA VAL A 45 9.99 3.31 -10.91
C VAL A 45 9.10 2.10 -10.73
N ASP A 46 7.93 2.32 -10.15
CA ASP A 46 6.92 1.29 -9.95
C ASP A 46 5.77 1.53 -10.93
N ILE A 47 5.44 0.52 -11.74
CA ILE A 47 4.33 0.54 -12.70
C ILE A 47 3.34 -0.54 -12.29
N SER A 48 2.11 -0.14 -11.98
CA SER A 48 1.03 -1.05 -11.58
C SER A 48 -0.11 -1.03 -12.59
N SER A 49 -0.71 -2.20 -12.83
CA SER A 49 -1.87 -2.35 -13.70
C SER A 49 -2.91 -3.28 -13.06
N LEU A 50 -4.19 -2.97 -13.25
CA LEU A 50 -5.29 -3.82 -12.81
C LEU A 50 -5.67 -4.76 -13.96
N SER A 51 -5.13 -5.98 -13.95
CA SER A 51 -5.36 -6.96 -15.03
C SER A 51 -6.74 -7.62 -14.96
N SER A 52 -7.39 -7.65 -13.79
CA SER A 52 -8.81 -8.01 -13.65
C SER A 52 -9.40 -7.34 -12.41
N PRO A 53 -10.74 -7.33 -12.20
CA PRO A 53 -11.37 -6.60 -11.10
C PRO A 53 -10.81 -6.92 -9.70
N ASN A 54 -10.30 -8.15 -9.48
CA ASN A 54 -9.72 -8.59 -8.21
C ASN A 54 -8.21 -8.88 -8.28
N PHE A 55 -7.56 -8.53 -9.40
CA PHE A 55 -6.18 -8.95 -9.67
C PHE A 55 -5.36 -7.80 -10.24
N ALA A 56 -4.31 -7.44 -9.51
CA ALA A 56 -3.38 -6.39 -9.87
C ALA A 56 -1.98 -6.96 -10.09
N THR A 57 -1.29 -6.42 -11.09
CA THR A 57 0.12 -6.69 -11.37
C THR A 57 0.92 -5.43 -11.08
N SER A 58 2.11 -5.57 -10.51
CA SER A 58 3.04 -4.46 -10.30
C SER A 58 4.44 -4.85 -10.75
N TYR A 59 5.16 -3.87 -11.29
CA TYR A 59 6.49 -4.03 -11.83
C TYR A 59 7.38 -2.88 -11.35
N ALA A 60 8.38 -3.23 -10.53
CA ALA A 60 9.33 -2.31 -9.94
C ALA A 60 10.68 -2.41 -10.68
N LEU A 61 11.05 -1.31 -11.32
CA LEU A 61 12.34 -1.14 -12.01
C LEU A 61 13.27 -0.31 -11.13
N GLY A 62 14.39 -0.90 -10.71
CA GLY A 62 15.42 -0.22 -9.91
C GLY A 62 16.71 0.00 -10.69
N SER A 63 17.46 1.04 -10.33
CA SER A 63 18.77 1.37 -10.93
C SER A 63 19.84 0.27 -10.81
N VAL A 64 19.65 -0.74 -9.96
CA VAL A 64 20.62 -1.82 -9.67
C VAL A 64 20.33 -3.11 -10.46
N GLY A 65 19.67 -3.00 -11.62
CA GLY A 65 19.60 -4.08 -12.61
C GLY A 65 18.73 -5.29 -12.26
N LEU A 66 18.11 -5.32 -11.07
CA LEU A 66 17.08 -6.30 -10.73
C LEU A 66 15.71 -5.70 -11.00
N VAL A 67 14.90 -6.48 -11.71
CA VAL A 67 13.51 -6.14 -11.96
C VAL A 67 12.63 -7.01 -11.08
N ASN A 68 11.83 -6.37 -10.23
CA ASN A 68 10.97 -7.05 -9.29
C ASN A 68 9.51 -6.97 -9.78
N GLY A 69 8.95 -8.09 -10.20
CA GLY A 69 7.53 -8.22 -10.50
C GLY A 69 6.77 -8.76 -9.30
N SER A 70 5.61 -8.20 -9.00
CA SER A 70 4.69 -8.73 -7.98
C SER A 70 3.29 -8.92 -8.54
N LEU A 71 2.61 -9.93 -8.00
CA LEU A 71 1.27 -10.34 -8.39
C LEU A 71 0.38 -10.29 -7.15
N SER A 72 -0.66 -9.47 -7.19
CA SER A 72 -1.53 -9.23 -6.04
C SER A 72 -2.96 -9.64 -6.35
N TYR A 73 -3.56 -10.42 -5.44
CA TYR A 73 -4.97 -10.78 -5.47
C TYR A 73 -5.66 -10.19 -4.24
N LEU A 74 -6.76 -9.47 -4.46
CA LEU A 74 -7.52 -8.83 -3.40
C LEU A 74 -9.01 -9.15 -3.57
N TYR A 75 -9.59 -9.75 -2.54
CA TYR A 75 -11.03 -9.92 -2.41
C TYR A 75 -11.48 -9.39 -1.05
N THR A 76 -12.59 -8.66 -1.03
CA THR A 76 -13.14 -8.01 0.16
C THR A 76 -14.66 -8.11 0.12
N SER A 77 -15.28 -8.32 1.29
CA SER A 77 -16.74 -8.28 1.43
C SER A 77 -17.31 -6.86 1.35
N LEU A 78 -16.49 -5.85 1.65
CA LEU A 78 -16.84 -4.44 1.61
C LEU A 78 -16.26 -3.79 0.35
N PRO A 79 -17.01 -2.92 -0.36
CA PRO A 79 -16.51 -2.25 -1.55
C PRO A 79 -15.41 -1.23 -1.19
N LEU A 80 -14.17 -1.52 -1.60
CA LEU A 80 -13.01 -0.64 -1.39
C LEU A 80 -12.74 0.31 -2.56
N THR A 81 -13.60 0.30 -3.59
CA THR A 81 -13.42 1.02 -4.87
C THR A 81 -13.12 2.50 -4.68
N LYS A 82 -13.81 3.15 -3.73
CA LYS A 82 -13.63 4.58 -3.43
C LYS A 82 -12.25 4.92 -2.88
N ALA A 83 -11.62 4.00 -2.13
CA ALA A 83 -10.29 4.21 -1.58
C ALA A 83 -9.22 4.13 -2.67
N PHE A 84 -9.39 3.21 -3.62
CA PHE A 84 -8.46 3.06 -4.75
C PHE A 84 -8.63 4.13 -5.83
N GLU A 85 -9.84 4.67 -6.04
CA GLU A 85 -10.06 5.82 -6.93
C GLU A 85 -9.35 7.10 -6.44
N GLN A 86 -9.17 7.27 -5.14
CA GLN A 86 -8.50 8.45 -4.56
C GLN A 86 -6.96 8.32 -4.55
N ALA A 87 -6.43 7.14 -4.83
CA ALA A 87 -5.01 6.82 -4.73
C ALA A 87 -4.26 6.86 -6.07
N GLY A 88 -4.96 7.01 -7.19
CA GLY A 88 -4.39 7.16 -8.54
C GLY A 88 -4.29 8.62 -8.96
#